data_AF-X1I091-F1
#
_entry.id   AF-X1I091-F1
#
_cell.length_a   1.000
_cell.length_b   1.000
_cell.length_c   1.000
_cell.angle_alpha   90.00
_cell.angle_beta   90.00
_cell.angle_gamma   90.00
#
_symmetry.space_group_name_H-M   'P 1'
#
loop_
_entity.id
_entity.type
_entity.pdbx_description
1 polymer ?
#
loop_
_entity_poly.entity_id
_entity_poly.type
_entity_poly.pdbx_seq_one_letter_code
_entity_poly.pdbx_strand_id
1 'polypeptide(L)'
;IEGKKPKNVVFIQCVGSRDKETNEYCSRVCCMYTAKQAHMVKDKIPDSKLTIYYTDVRAFGKGFEEFYNKVKEEGVTYRRREIGDPIKIDGKDDKVIVKAKGYPNITADLVVLATGIIPRRESKQFSRILNINQSADGFLLEAHPKLKPMDTFTDGIFLAGCCQSPKDIPDAVAQASGAAIRASQPLAAGKVVVEAISANIDDDLCSGCRICENLCAYSALEFDDKDKIMRVNDVMCKGCGSCASACPTGAITMRHYDVKQILAQIGGLVG
;
A
#
# COMPACT_ATOMS: atom_id res chain seq x y z
N ILE A 1 14.19 31.98 -3.63
CA ILE A 1 15.54 31.38 -3.58
C ILE A 1 16.45 32.47 -3.05
N GLU A 2 17.09 32.24 -1.91
CA GLU A 2 17.93 33.26 -1.25
C GLU A 2 17.19 34.59 -1.05
N GLY A 3 15.94 34.52 -0.59
CA GLY A 3 15.07 35.68 -0.39
C GLY A 3 14.44 36.30 -1.65
N LYS A 4 14.83 35.88 -2.86
CA LYS A 4 14.29 36.43 -4.14
C LYS A 4 13.15 35.57 -4.71
N LYS A 5 12.19 36.22 -5.38
CA LYS A 5 11.10 35.56 -6.12
C LYS A 5 11.66 34.87 -7.38
N PRO A 6 11.38 33.56 -7.62
CA PRO A 6 11.85 32.89 -8.82
C PRO A 6 11.08 33.39 -10.05
N LYS A 7 11.81 33.66 -11.14
CA LYS A 7 11.23 34.10 -12.42
C LYS A 7 11.08 32.96 -13.41
N ASN A 8 11.98 31.98 -13.41
CA ASN A 8 11.87 30.79 -14.25
C ASN A 8 11.82 29.53 -13.39
N VAL A 9 10.67 28.86 -13.38
CA VAL A 9 10.44 27.65 -12.59
C VAL A 9 10.16 26.46 -13.51
N VAL A 10 10.86 25.37 -13.28
CA VAL A 10 10.69 24.13 -14.04
C VAL A 10 10.19 23.03 -13.12
N PHE A 11 9.06 22.41 -13.48
CA PHE A 11 8.55 21.21 -12.82
C PHE A 11 8.93 19.97 -13.61
N ILE A 12 9.29 18.90 -12.90
CA ILE A 12 9.62 17.61 -13.49
C ILE A 12 8.67 16.56 -12.93
N GLN A 13 7.87 15.95 -13.81
CA GLN A 13 6.93 14.88 -13.47
C GLN A 13 7.61 13.51 -13.38
N CYS A 14 6.90 12.59 -12.71
CA CYS A 14 7.25 11.18 -12.57
C CYS A 14 8.59 10.95 -11.82
N VAL A 15 8.95 11.83 -10.87
CA VAL A 15 10.18 11.65 -10.08
C VAL A 15 9.92 10.57 -9.03
N GLY A 16 10.60 9.42 -9.15
CA GLY A 16 10.40 8.27 -8.27
C GLY A 16 9.08 7.53 -8.51
N SER A 17 8.53 7.59 -9.73
CA SER A 17 7.32 6.87 -10.14
C SER A 17 7.36 6.56 -11.62
N ARG A 18 6.74 5.44 -12.03
CA ARG A 18 6.78 4.90 -13.38
C ARG A 18 8.22 4.71 -13.89
N ASP A 19 9.07 4.22 -12.99
CA ASP A 19 10.49 4.00 -13.21
C ASP A 19 10.86 2.60 -12.73
N LYS A 20 11.56 1.85 -13.59
CA LYS A 20 11.94 0.45 -13.32
C LYS A 20 13.03 0.33 -12.26
N GLU A 21 13.83 1.38 -12.06
CA GLU A 21 14.90 1.36 -11.05
C GLU A 21 14.38 1.70 -9.65
N THR A 22 13.25 2.40 -9.56
CA THR A 22 12.67 2.86 -8.30
C THR A 22 11.27 2.28 -8.04
N ASN A 23 10.25 2.85 -8.67
CA ASN A 23 8.86 2.47 -8.48
C ASN A 23 8.13 2.42 -9.83
N GLU A 24 7.69 1.23 -10.24
CA GLU A 24 7.02 1.06 -11.55
C GLU A 24 5.59 1.63 -11.59
N TYR A 25 4.98 1.88 -10.43
CA TYR A 25 3.62 2.40 -10.33
C TYR A 25 3.55 3.93 -10.54
N CYS A 26 2.35 4.41 -10.86
CA CYS A 26 2.05 5.83 -10.91
C CYS A 26 1.55 6.34 -9.55
N SER A 27 2.10 7.45 -9.08
CA SER A 27 1.68 8.09 -7.82
C SER A 27 0.36 8.84 -7.87
N ARG A 28 -0.36 8.82 -9.00
CA ARG A 28 -1.72 9.35 -9.25
C ARG A 28 -1.96 10.86 -9.05
N VAL A 29 -1.32 11.50 -8.08
CA VAL A 29 -1.59 12.89 -7.67
C VAL A 29 -0.60 13.92 -8.23
N CYS A 30 0.57 13.48 -8.73
CA CYS A 30 1.67 14.38 -9.09
C CYS A 30 1.35 15.33 -10.25
N CYS A 31 0.61 14.87 -11.25
CA CYS A 31 0.11 15.74 -12.32
C CYS A 31 -0.73 16.90 -11.77
N MET A 32 -1.66 16.58 -10.86
CA MET A 32 -2.65 17.54 -10.36
C MET A 32 -2.10 18.49 -9.31
N TYR A 33 -1.28 18.00 -8.36
CA TYR A 33 -0.66 18.94 -7.42
C TYR A 33 0.34 19.86 -8.13
N THR A 34 0.96 19.42 -9.23
CA THR A 34 1.87 20.26 -10.01
C THR A 34 1.08 21.33 -10.75
N ALA A 35 -0.03 20.97 -11.40
CA ALA A 35 -0.93 21.95 -12.01
C ALA A 35 -1.40 22.97 -10.96
N LYS A 36 -1.76 22.50 -9.74
CA LYS A 36 -2.14 23.36 -8.61
C LYS A 36 -1.02 24.30 -8.20
N GLN A 37 0.20 23.78 -8.02
CA GLN A 37 1.35 24.60 -7.65
C GLN A 37 1.72 25.59 -8.75
N ALA A 38 1.64 25.20 -10.03
CA ALA A 38 1.87 26.09 -11.16
C ALA A 38 0.86 27.24 -11.20
N HIS A 39 -0.43 26.94 -11.02
CA HIS A 39 -1.49 27.95 -10.84
C HIS A 39 -1.17 28.92 -9.70
N MET A 40 -0.82 28.39 -8.52
CA MET A 40 -0.47 29.21 -7.35
C MET A 40 0.77 30.10 -7.58
N VAL A 41 1.74 29.62 -8.37
CA VAL A 41 2.91 30.43 -8.73
C VAL A 41 2.51 31.53 -9.72
N LYS A 42 1.67 31.25 -10.71
CA LYS A 42 1.15 32.27 -11.63
C LYS A 42 0.32 33.34 -10.92
N ASP A 43 -0.52 32.95 -9.98
CA ASP A 43 -1.32 33.86 -9.17
C ASP A 43 -0.43 34.82 -8.34
N LYS A 44 0.62 34.30 -7.70
CA LYS A 44 1.49 35.10 -6.82
C LYS A 44 2.65 35.82 -7.54
N ILE A 45 3.06 35.31 -8.70
CA ILE A 45 4.17 35.80 -9.52
C ILE A 45 3.74 35.77 -10.99
N PRO A 46 2.90 36.72 -11.44
CA PRO A 46 2.30 36.69 -12.78
C PRO A 46 3.32 36.71 -13.93
N ASP A 47 4.47 37.36 -13.71
CA ASP A 47 5.58 37.46 -14.66
C ASP A 47 6.48 36.21 -14.72
N SER A 48 6.20 35.20 -13.89
CA SER A 48 6.97 33.95 -13.89
C SER A 48 6.77 33.13 -15.17
N LYS A 49 7.86 32.54 -15.66
CA LYS A 49 7.88 31.56 -16.74
C LYS A 49 7.87 30.17 -16.13
N LEU A 50 6.83 29.40 -16.43
CA LEU A 50 6.65 28.05 -15.89
C LEU A 50 6.75 27.02 -17.01
N THR A 51 7.60 26.01 -16.83
CA THR A 51 7.68 24.85 -17.72
C THR A 51 7.45 23.57 -16.94
N ILE A 52 6.57 22.71 -17.42
CA ILE A 52 6.31 21.38 -16.83
C ILE A 52 6.76 20.32 -17.84
N TYR A 53 7.77 19.54 -17.48
CA TYR A 53 8.14 18.34 -18.22
C TYR A 53 7.32 17.14 -17.76
N TYR A 54 6.60 16.51 -18.68
CA TYR A 54 5.67 15.41 -18.39
C TYR A 54 5.74 14.31 -19.46
N THR A 55 5.22 13.12 -19.14
CA THR A 55 5.02 12.06 -20.14
C THR A 55 3.56 12.00 -20.56
N ASP A 56 2.68 11.77 -19.59
CA ASP A 56 1.23 11.82 -19.76
C ASP A 56 0.65 12.69 -18.65
N VAL A 57 -0.33 13.53 -18.97
CA VAL A 57 -1.11 14.24 -17.95
C VAL A 57 -2.22 13.30 -17.50
N ARG A 58 -2.24 12.97 -16.20
CA ARG A 58 -3.25 12.09 -15.61
C ARG A 58 -4.25 12.90 -14.78
N ALA A 59 -5.13 13.61 -15.49
CA ALA A 59 -6.19 14.44 -14.93
C ALA A 59 -7.54 13.67 -14.89
N PHE A 60 -7.59 12.56 -14.14
CA PHE A 60 -8.68 11.58 -14.25
C PHE A 60 -9.90 11.83 -13.34
N GLY A 61 -9.81 12.75 -12.39
CA GLY A 61 -10.91 13.10 -11.48
C GLY A 61 -11.90 14.09 -12.09
N LYS A 62 -13.07 14.25 -11.46
CA LYS A 62 -14.06 15.25 -11.88
C LYS A 62 -13.49 16.67 -11.78
N GLY A 63 -13.53 17.44 -12.86
CA GLY A 63 -12.98 18.80 -12.89
C GLY A 63 -11.46 18.87 -13.11
N PHE A 64 -10.77 17.73 -13.23
CA PHE A 64 -9.31 17.72 -13.29
C PHE A 64 -8.80 18.15 -14.67
N GLU A 65 -9.47 17.71 -15.74
CA GLU A 65 -9.12 18.08 -17.11
C GLU A 65 -9.37 19.58 -17.34
N GLU A 66 -10.50 20.09 -16.84
CA GLU A 66 -10.85 21.51 -16.87
C GLU A 66 -9.83 22.35 -16.10
N PHE A 67 -9.39 21.87 -14.94
CA PHE A 67 -8.34 22.54 -14.16
C PHE A 67 -6.99 22.53 -14.88
N TYR A 68 -6.62 21.41 -15.51
CA TYR A 68 -5.41 21.33 -16.34
C TYR A 68 -5.46 22.32 -17.51
N ASN A 69 -6.59 22.40 -18.22
CA ASN A 69 -6.79 23.34 -19.33
C ASN A 69 -6.70 24.80 -18.87
N LYS A 70 -7.34 25.15 -17.74
CA LYS A 70 -7.20 26.47 -17.12
C LYS A 70 -5.72 26.83 -16.85
N VAL A 71 -4.95 25.92 -16.28
CA VAL A 71 -3.52 26.15 -15.98
C VAL A 71 -2.71 26.36 -17.26
N LYS A 72 -3.08 25.71 -18.39
CA LYS A 72 -2.44 25.99 -19.68
C LYS A 72 -2.78 27.38 -20.21
N GLU A 73 -4.05 27.79 -20.09
CA GLU A 73 -4.53 29.11 -20.50
C GLU A 73 -3.85 30.25 -19.70
N GLU A 74 -3.42 29.97 -18.47
CA GLU A 74 -2.59 30.88 -17.64
C GLU A 74 -1.13 31.02 -18.15
N GLY A 75 -0.79 30.41 -19.29
CA GLY A 75 0.52 30.54 -19.93
C GLY A 75 1.59 29.62 -19.36
N VAL A 76 1.20 28.49 -18.77
CA VAL A 76 2.13 27.44 -18.33
C VAL A 76 2.50 26.53 -19.51
N THR A 77 3.80 26.37 -19.76
CA THR A 77 4.29 25.58 -20.89
C THR A 77 4.42 24.11 -20.50
N TYR A 78 3.67 23.23 -21.15
CA TYR A 78 3.77 21.78 -20.98
C TYR A 78 4.66 21.19 -22.08
N ARG A 79 5.73 20.47 -21.71
CA ARG A 79 6.66 19.81 -22.62
C ARG A 79 6.61 18.30 -22.43
N ARG A 80 6.12 17.59 -23.45
CA ARG A 80 6.04 16.13 -23.43
C ARG A 80 7.43 15.51 -23.63
N ARG A 81 7.77 14.50 -22.83
CA ARG A 81 8.96 13.66 -22.98
C ARG A 81 8.60 12.19 -22.86
N GLU A 82 9.40 11.32 -23.45
CA GLU A 82 9.32 9.90 -23.16
C GLU A 82 9.87 9.60 -21.76
N ILE A 83 9.33 8.57 -21.12
CA ILE A 83 9.67 8.26 -19.73
C ILE A 83 11.14 7.85 -19.57
N GLY A 84 11.67 7.14 -20.56
CA GLY A 84 13.06 6.73 -20.65
C GLY A 84 14.02 7.83 -21.09
N ASP A 85 13.53 9.02 -21.48
CA ASP A 85 14.40 10.15 -21.78
C ASP A 85 14.71 10.89 -20.46
N PRO A 86 15.96 10.82 -19.95
CA PRO A 86 16.32 11.42 -18.67
C PRO A 86 16.31 12.95 -18.75
N ILE A 87 15.96 13.58 -17.63
CA ILE A 87 16.20 15.02 -17.44
C ILE A 87 17.45 15.18 -16.58
N LYS A 88 18.47 15.83 -17.13
CA LYS A 88 19.68 16.16 -16.39
C LYS A 88 19.56 17.55 -15.80
N ILE A 89 20.00 17.69 -14.57
CA ILE A 89 19.96 18.93 -13.79
C ILE A 89 21.40 19.25 -13.41
N ASP A 90 21.96 20.29 -14.02
CA ASP A 90 23.33 20.74 -13.72
C ASP A 90 23.24 22.05 -12.91
N GLY A 91 23.78 22.06 -11.69
CA GLY A 91 23.91 23.27 -10.89
C GLY A 91 25.17 24.03 -11.28
N LYS A 92 25.04 25.28 -11.72
CA LYS A 92 26.19 26.16 -12.00
C LYS A 92 25.84 27.62 -11.67
N ASP A 93 26.66 28.27 -10.84
CA ASP A 93 26.60 29.71 -10.54
C ASP A 93 25.19 30.21 -10.13
N ASP A 94 24.64 29.64 -9.04
CA ASP A 94 23.31 29.96 -8.45
C ASP A 94 22.10 29.75 -9.36
N LYS A 95 22.31 29.11 -10.52
CA LYS A 95 21.26 28.73 -11.47
C LYS A 95 21.33 27.26 -11.80
N VAL A 96 20.17 26.71 -12.14
CA VAL A 96 20.02 25.29 -12.43
C VAL A 96 19.71 25.12 -13.92
N ILE A 97 20.57 24.43 -14.65
CA ILE A 97 20.37 24.14 -16.07
C ILE A 97 19.64 22.81 -16.19
N VAL A 98 18.42 22.86 -16.73
CA VAL A 98 17.61 21.68 -17.04
C VAL A 98 17.81 21.29 -18.50
N LYS A 99 18.30 20.07 -18.71
CA LYS A 99 18.55 19.49 -20.04
C LYS A 99 17.56 18.35 -20.27
N ALA A 100 16.76 18.46 -21.32
CA ALA A 100 15.81 17.44 -21.77
C ALA A 100 16.02 17.17 -23.25
N LYS A 101 16.03 15.90 -23.65
CA LYS A 101 16.20 15.50 -25.06
C LYS A 101 15.11 16.12 -25.93
N GLY A 102 15.50 16.63 -27.11
CA GLY A 102 14.57 17.26 -28.05
C GLY A 102 14.14 18.68 -27.68
N TYR A 103 14.66 19.25 -26.58
CA TYR A 103 14.34 20.61 -26.16
C TYR A 103 15.60 21.44 -25.92
N PRO A 104 15.54 22.78 -26.14
CA PRO A 104 16.60 23.68 -25.70
C PRO A 104 16.78 23.64 -24.19
N ASN A 105 18.03 23.74 -23.74
CA ASN A 105 18.37 23.83 -22.32
C ASN A 105 17.65 25.04 -21.68
N ILE A 106 17.07 24.82 -20.50
CA ILE A 106 16.43 25.90 -19.72
C ILE A 106 17.33 26.23 -18.54
N THR A 107 17.69 27.50 -18.39
CA THR A 107 18.25 28.01 -17.13
C THR A 107 17.09 28.36 -16.20
N ALA A 108 16.88 27.54 -15.17
CA ALA A 108 15.84 27.72 -14.17
C ALA A 108 16.42 28.38 -12.91
N ASP A 109 15.62 29.24 -12.29
CA ASP A 109 15.89 29.71 -10.94
C ASP A 109 15.52 28.59 -9.96
N LEU A 110 14.34 27.99 -10.14
CA LEU A 110 13.84 26.90 -9.29
C LEU A 110 13.49 25.67 -10.13
N VAL A 111 13.97 24.50 -9.71
CA VAL A 111 13.50 23.21 -10.21
C VAL A 111 12.68 22.53 -9.13
N VAL A 112 11.44 22.17 -9.45
CA VAL A 112 10.53 21.46 -8.56
C VAL A 112 10.37 20.03 -9.05
N LEU A 113 10.78 19.09 -8.21
CA LEU A 113 10.61 17.67 -8.46
C LEU A 113 9.22 17.24 -7.98
N ALA A 114 8.36 16.80 -8.91
CA ALA A 114 7.08 16.23 -8.55
C ALA A 114 7.30 14.77 -8.11
N THR A 115 7.68 14.62 -6.83
CA THR A 115 7.99 13.34 -6.20
C THR A 115 6.75 12.46 -6.05
N GLY A 116 6.97 11.16 -6.23
CA GLY A 116 5.98 10.13 -6.00
C GLY A 116 5.64 9.92 -4.52
N ILE A 117 4.53 9.24 -4.28
CA ILE A 117 4.15 8.70 -2.98
C ILE A 117 4.79 7.33 -2.85
N ILE A 118 5.50 7.10 -1.75
CA ILE A 118 6.02 5.78 -1.38
C ILE A 118 5.35 5.31 -0.09
N PRO A 119 5.35 4.00 0.19
CA PRO A 119 4.93 3.48 1.48
C PRO A 119 5.72 4.14 2.61
N ARG A 120 5.06 4.35 3.75
CA ARG A 120 5.72 4.89 4.95
C ARG A 120 6.84 3.93 5.38
N ARG A 121 7.97 4.45 5.88
CA ARG A 121 9.14 3.65 6.29
C ARG A 121 8.78 2.55 7.29
N GLU A 122 7.86 2.83 8.21
CA GLU A 122 7.42 1.90 9.25
C GLU A 122 6.35 0.89 8.77
N SER A 123 5.88 0.97 7.51
CA SER A 123 4.76 0.13 7.02
C SER A 123 5.04 -1.37 7.15
N LYS A 124 6.30 -1.79 6.95
CA LYS A 124 6.72 -3.20 7.10
C LYS A 124 6.70 -3.68 8.56
N GLN A 125 6.97 -2.80 9.51
CA GLN A 125 6.86 -3.13 10.93
C GLN A 125 5.38 -3.21 11.31
N PHE A 126 4.58 -2.26 10.84
CA PHE A 126 3.15 -2.20 11.10
C PHE A 126 2.41 -3.41 10.51
N SER A 127 2.77 -3.84 9.31
CA SER A 127 2.19 -5.02 8.66
C SER A 127 2.44 -6.29 9.46
N ARG A 128 3.61 -6.42 10.11
CA ARG A 128 3.92 -7.54 11.02
C ARG A 128 3.12 -7.49 12.31
N ILE A 129 3.02 -6.31 12.94
CA ILE A 129 2.27 -6.14 14.19
C ILE A 129 0.79 -6.48 13.99
N LEU A 130 0.22 -6.02 12.89
CA LEU A 130 -1.19 -6.27 12.56
C LEU A 130 -1.43 -7.59 11.83
N ASN A 131 -0.37 -8.32 11.48
CA ASN A 131 -0.43 -9.51 10.64
C ASN A 131 -1.25 -9.29 9.35
N ILE A 132 -0.90 -8.26 8.58
CA ILE A 132 -1.52 -7.92 7.29
C ILE A 132 -0.49 -7.92 6.16
N ASN A 133 -0.97 -8.12 4.95
CA ASN A 133 -0.10 -8.30 3.78
C ASN A 133 0.28 -6.96 3.13
N GLN A 134 1.37 -6.98 2.36
CA GLN A 134 1.77 -5.88 1.49
C GLN A 134 1.73 -6.31 0.02
N SER A 135 1.36 -5.40 -0.86
CA SER A 135 1.41 -5.56 -2.31
C SER A 135 2.86 -5.43 -2.81
N ALA A 136 3.10 -5.80 -4.09
CA ALA A 136 4.43 -5.75 -4.69
C ALA A 136 5.04 -4.34 -4.74
N ASP A 137 4.20 -3.30 -4.73
CA ASP A 137 4.59 -1.89 -4.63
C ASP A 137 4.86 -1.42 -3.18
N GLY A 138 4.76 -2.32 -2.20
CA GLY A 138 5.07 -2.09 -0.79
C GLY A 138 3.95 -1.41 0.02
N PHE A 139 2.82 -1.07 -0.58
CA PHE A 139 1.64 -0.59 0.16
C PHE A 139 0.92 -1.75 0.85
N LEU A 140 -0.05 -1.45 1.72
CA LEU A 140 -0.87 -2.45 2.40
C LEU A 140 -1.88 -3.06 1.41
N LEU A 141 -1.93 -4.39 1.38
CA LEU A 141 -2.73 -5.15 0.42
C LEU A 141 -4.18 -5.30 0.88
N GLU A 142 -5.12 -4.92 0.04
CA GLU A 142 -6.55 -5.22 0.23
C GLU A 142 -6.87 -6.69 -0.03
N ALA A 143 -7.96 -7.18 0.57
CA ALA A 143 -8.43 -8.56 0.41
C ALA A 143 -8.84 -8.87 -1.03
N HIS A 144 -9.50 -7.91 -1.70
CA HIS A 144 -9.86 -8.03 -3.10
C HIS A 144 -10.03 -6.65 -3.76
N PRO A 145 -9.38 -6.35 -4.90
CA PRO A 145 -9.35 -5.01 -5.50
C PRO A 145 -10.72 -4.38 -5.80
N LYS A 146 -11.73 -5.21 -6.12
CA LYS A 146 -13.10 -4.77 -6.44
C LYS A 146 -14.14 -5.03 -5.34
N LEU A 147 -14.20 -6.28 -4.85
CA LEU A 147 -15.23 -6.72 -3.91
C LEU A 147 -14.97 -6.27 -2.46
N LYS A 148 -13.70 -6.15 -2.07
CA LYS A 148 -13.30 -5.83 -0.70
C LYS A 148 -12.10 -4.86 -0.66
N PRO A 149 -12.19 -3.66 -1.28
CA PRO A 149 -11.06 -2.72 -1.43
C PRO A 149 -10.61 -2.02 -0.13
N MET A 150 -11.30 -2.23 0.99
CA MET A 150 -10.98 -1.64 2.29
C MET A 150 -10.74 -2.71 3.35
N ASP A 151 -10.96 -3.99 3.03
CA ASP A 151 -10.75 -5.09 3.95
C ASP A 151 -9.34 -5.64 3.73
N THR A 152 -8.77 -6.24 4.77
CA THR A 152 -7.55 -7.05 4.63
C THR A 152 -7.91 -8.54 4.68
N PHE A 153 -6.93 -9.42 4.50
CA PHE A 153 -7.11 -10.86 4.74
C PHE A 153 -7.29 -11.20 6.23
N THR A 154 -7.01 -10.24 7.12
CA THR A 154 -7.17 -10.39 8.56
C THR A 154 -8.48 -9.75 8.98
N ASP A 155 -9.44 -10.58 9.38
CA ASP A 155 -10.77 -10.12 9.79
C ASP A 155 -10.68 -9.09 10.92
N GLY A 156 -11.50 -8.05 10.80
CA GLY A 156 -11.52 -6.92 11.74
C GLY A 156 -10.46 -5.85 11.47
N ILE A 157 -9.56 -6.05 10.52
CA ILE A 157 -8.57 -5.04 10.11
C ILE A 157 -8.90 -4.50 8.73
N PHE A 158 -9.01 -3.18 8.65
CA PHE A 158 -9.43 -2.44 7.47
C PHE A 158 -8.40 -1.37 7.07
N LEU A 159 -8.43 -0.95 5.81
CA LEU A 159 -7.50 0.00 5.22
C LEU A 159 -8.21 1.29 4.81
N ALA A 160 -7.55 2.44 5.03
CA ALA A 160 -8.04 3.74 4.58
C ALA A 160 -6.89 4.68 4.20
N GLY A 161 -7.01 5.34 3.05
CA GLY A 161 -6.08 6.38 2.63
C GLY A 161 -4.83 5.86 1.94
N CYS A 162 -3.78 6.69 1.93
CA CYS A 162 -2.57 6.44 1.15
C CYS A 162 -1.72 5.25 1.62
N CYS A 163 -2.04 4.62 2.76
CA CYS A 163 -1.36 3.39 3.19
C CYS A 163 -1.65 2.20 2.27
N GLN A 164 -2.80 2.20 1.57
CA GLN A 164 -3.20 1.13 0.65
C GLN A 164 -2.71 1.36 -0.78
N SER A 165 -2.57 2.61 -1.22
CA SER A 165 -2.05 2.98 -2.55
C SER A 165 -1.99 4.50 -2.67
N PRO A 166 -1.20 5.06 -3.61
CA PRO A 166 -1.27 6.49 -3.94
C PRO A 166 -2.71 6.90 -4.31
N LYS A 167 -3.22 7.98 -3.72
CA LYS A 167 -4.56 8.50 -3.99
C LYS A 167 -4.68 9.97 -3.60
N ASP A 168 -5.68 10.65 -4.15
CA ASP A 168 -5.98 12.02 -3.79
C ASP A 168 -6.88 12.10 -2.54
N ILE A 169 -7.18 13.31 -2.11
CA ILE A 169 -7.97 13.57 -0.91
C ILE A 169 -9.40 13.02 -1.06
N PRO A 170 -10.16 13.29 -2.15
CA PRO A 170 -11.49 12.73 -2.34
C PRO A 170 -11.52 11.21 -2.22
N ASP A 171 -10.60 10.50 -2.89
CA ASP A 171 -10.53 9.05 -2.82
C ASP A 171 -10.19 8.55 -1.41
N ALA A 172 -9.26 9.23 -0.72
CA ALA A 172 -8.89 8.87 0.66
C ALA A 172 -10.06 9.06 1.63
N VAL A 173 -10.84 10.13 1.49
CA VAL A 173 -12.03 10.40 2.31
C VAL A 173 -13.15 9.39 2.02
N ALA A 174 -13.38 9.06 0.75
CA ALA A 174 -14.34 8.03 0.35
C ALA A 174 -13.94 6.66 0.93
N GLN A 175 -12.67 6.28 0.83
CA GLN A 175 -12.17 5.04 1.41
C GLN A 175 -12.27 5.03 2.94
N ALA A 176 -11.97 6.14 3.61
CA ALA A 176 -12.13 6.24 5.07
C ALA A 176 -13.58 6.04 5.51
N SER A 177 -14.54 6.62 4.78
CA SER A 177 -15.97 6.42 5.03
C SER A 177 -16.38 4.95 4.80
N GLY A 178 -15.87 4.34 3.72
CA GLY A 178 -16.07 2.91 3.45
C GLY A 178 -15.51 2.03 4.58
N ALA A 179 -14.25 2.25 4.97
CA ALA A 179 -13.59 1.51 6.04
C ALA A 179 -14.32 1.64 7.39
N ALA A 180 -14.83 2.83 7.71
CA ALA A 180 -15.62 3.07 8.92
C ALA A 180 -16.90 2.20 8.92
N ILE A 181 -17.61 2.12 7.80
CA ILE A 181 -18.79 1.26 7.69
C ILE A 181 -18.40 -0.22 7.78
N ARG A 182 -17.34 -0.66 7.10
CA ARG A 182 -16.86 -2.05 7.19
C ARG A 182 -16.51 -2.43 8.64
N ALA A 183 -15.84 -1.54 9.37
CA ALA A 183 -15.52 -1.73 10.78
C ALA A 183 -16.76 -1.71 11.69
N SER A 184 -17.77 -0.90 11.36
CA SER A 184 -19.01 -0.82 12.14
C SER A 184 -19.88 -2.07 12.03
N GLN A 185 -19.80 -2.83 10.93
CA GLN A 185 -20.63 -4.02 10.70
C GLN A 185 -20.48 -5.10 11.79
N PRO A 186 -19.28 -5.60 12.12
CA PRO A 186 -19.11 -6.57 13.20
C PRO A 186 -19.47 -5.97 14.57
N LEU A 187 -19.22 -4.68 14.79
CA LEU A 187 -19.56 -3.99 16.03
C LEU A 187 -21.09 -3.92 16.23
N ALA A 188 -21.82 -3.58 15.17
CA ALA A 188 -23.28 -3.48 15.19
C ALA A 188 -23.94 -4.86 15.31
N ALA A 189 -23.35 -5.89 14.68
CA ALA A 189 -23.84 -7.27 14.81
C ALA A 189 -23.65 -7.84 16.22
N GLY A 190 -22.65 -7.35 16.98
CA GLY A 190 -22.31 -7.81 18.33
C GLY A 190 -21.70 -9.22 18.39
N LYS A 191 -21.58 -9.89 17.24
CA LYS A 191 -20.98 -11.22 17.08
C LYS A 191 -20.43 -11.38 15.68
N VAL A 192 -19.45 -12.26 15.55
CA VAL A 192 -18.85 -12.65 14.26
C VAL A 192 -18.80 -14.17 14.15
N VAL A 193 -18.85 -14.66 12.91
CA VAL A 193 -18.61 -16.07 12.62
C VAL A 193 -17.15 -16.20 12.23
N VAL A 194 -16.41 -17.04 12.93
CA VAL A 194 -15.03 -17.40 12.59
C VAL A 194 -15.04 -18.74 11.85
N GLU A 195 -14.08 -18.94 10.95
CA GLU A 195 -13.93 -20.22 10.27
C GLU A 195 -13.58 -21.32 11.28
N ALA A 196 -14.29 -22.45 11.22
CA ALA A 196 -14.11 -23.58 12.13
C ALA A 196 -12.95 -24.51 11.70
N ILE A 197 -11.89 -23.95 11.11
CA ILE A 197 -10.67 -24.67 10.70
C ILE A 197 -9.59 -24.62 11.80
N SER A 198 -10.02 -24.52 13.06
CA SER A 198 -9.14 -24.44 14.22
C SER A 198 -8.43 -25.77 14.48
N ALA A 199 -7.33 -25.69 15.24
CA ALA A 199 -6.68 -26.88 15.76
C ALA A 199 -7.60 -27.60 16.76
N ASN A 200 -7.52 -28.91 16.81
CA ASN A 200 -8.20 -29.77 17.76
C ASN A 200 -7.16 -30.63 18.47
N ILE A 201 -7.28 -30.77 19.79
CA ILE A 201 -6.33 -31.53 20.60
C ILE A 201 -7.04 -32.77 21.13
N ASP A 202 -6.43 -33.93 20.92
CA ASP A 202 -6.82 -35.20 21.52
C ASP A 202 -6.17 -35.33 22.91
N ASP A 203 -7.01 -35.30 23.95
CA ASP A 203 -6.59 -35.32 25.35
C ASP A 203 -5.87 -36.62 25.71
N ASP A 204 -6.21 -37.75 25.10
CA ASP A 204 -5.62 -39.05 25.40
C ASP A 204 -4.21 -39.20 24.79
N LEU A 205 -3.93 -38.48 23.71
CA LEU A 205 -2.64 -38.49 23.01
C LEU A 205 -1.72 -37.34 23.43
N CYS A 206 -2.25 -36.30 24.08
CA CYS A 206 -1.49 -35.13 24.46
C CYS A 206 -0.58 -35.42 25.66
N SER A 207 0.73 -35.27 25.48
CA SER A 207 1.71 -35.44 26.58
C SER A 207 2.02 -34.15 27.35
N GLY A 208 1.40 -33.02 26.98
CA GLY A 208 1.65 -31.73 27.64
C GLY A 208 3.06 -31.16 27.39
N CYS A 209 3.74 -31.54 26.31
CA CYS A 209 5.15 -31.19 26.05
C CYS A 209 5.41 -29.70 25.70
N ARG A 210 4.35 -28.89 25.52
CA ARG A 210 4.39 -27.44 25.25
C ARG A 210 5.12 -26.98 23.98
N ILE A 211 5.53 -27.89 23.09
CA ILE A 211 6.15 -27.53 21.79
C ILE A 211 5.23 -26.60 20.99
N CYS A 212 3.92 -26.88 20.98
CA CYS A 212 2.94 -26.14 20.21
C CYS A 212 2.64 -24.73 20.75
N GLU A 213 2.92 -24.47 22.03
CA GLU A 213 2.70 -23.18 22.69
C GLU A 213 3.51 -22.07 22.02
N ASN A 214 4.82 -22.30 21.86
CA ASN A 214 5.75 -21.32 21.27
C ASN A 214 5.65 -21.22 19.74
N LEU A 215 5.01 -22.19 19.08
CA LEU A 215 4.83 -22.19 17.63
C LEU A 215 3.63 -21.33 17.19
N CYS A 216 2.70 -21.05 18.09
CA CYS A 216 1.52 -20.28 17.73
C CYS A 216 1.83 -18.78 17.67
N ALA A 217 1.85 -18.22 16.45
CA ALA A 217 2.01 -16.77 16.25
C ALA A 217 0.86 -15.92 16.83
N TYR A 218 -0.24 -16.55 17.22
CA TYR A 218 -1.45 -15.91 17.72
C TYR A 218 -1.72 -16.19 19.20
N SER A 219 -0.81 -16.91 19.89
CA SER A 219 -0.99 -17.33 21.29
C SER A 219 -2.33 -18.05 21.55
N ALA A 220 -2.79 -18.84 20.58
CA ALA A 220 -4.05 -19.57 20.66
C ALA A 220 -3.97 -20.87 21.49
N LEU A 221 -2.77 -21.27 21.92
CA LEU A 221 -2.52 -22.51 22.63
C LEU A 221 -1.96 -22.20 24.02
N GLU A 222 -2.53 -22.83 25.03
CA GLU A 222 -2.12 -22.67 26.44
C GLU A 222 -2.02 -24.02 27.12
N PHE A 223 -1.15 -24.12 28.12
CA PHE A 223 -1.04 -25.32 28.94
C PHE A 223 -2.06 -25.28 30.08
N ASP A 224 -2.86 -26.33 30.21
CA ASP A 224 -3.76 -26.51 31.35
C ASP A 224 -3.03 -27.24 32.48
N ASP A 225 -2.78 -26.53 33.58
CA ASP A 225 -2.09 -27.07 34.75
C ASP A 225 -2.86 -28.19 35.46
N LYS A 226 -4.19 -28.29 35.29
CA LYS A 226 -5.01 -29.32 35.96
C LYS A 226 -4.90 -30.65 35.24
N ASP A 227 -5.20 -30.64 33.95
CA ASP A 227 -5.23 -31.85 33.12
C ASP A 227 -3.85 -32.21 32.56
N LYS A 228 -2.86 -31.30 32.71
CA LYS A 228 -1.48 -31.40 32.20
C LYS A 228 -1.40 -31.60 30.68
N ILE A 229 -2.34 -31.02 29.96
CA ILE A 229 -2.42 -31.07 28.49
C ILE A 229 -2.54 -29.67 27.90
N MET A 230 -2.38 -29.59 26.59
CA MET A 230 -2.53 -28.34 25.86
C MET A 230 -4.02 -28.11 25.54
N ARG A 231 -4.48 -26.86 25.65
CA ARG A 231 -5.82 -26.42 25.24
C ARG A 231 -5.69 -25.37 24.15
N VAL A 232 -6.72 -25.29 23.30
CA VAL A 232 -6.78 -24.36 22.17
C VAL A 232 -7.95 -23.41 22.36
N ASN A 233 -7.68 -22.11 22.20
CA ASN A 233 -8.71 -21.11 22.04
C ASN A 233 -9.14 -21.04 20.56
N ASP A 234 -10.31 -21.61 20.28
CA ASP A 234 -10.89 -21.69 18.93
C ASP A 234 -11.08 -20.31 18.27
N VAL A 235 -11.25 -19.23 19.05
CA VAL A 235 -11.45 -17.88 18.52
C VAL A 235 -10.14 -17.23 18.09
N MET A 236 -9.05 -17.52 18.79
CA MET A 236 -7.71 -16.99 18.47
C MET A 236 -7.01 -17.81 17.38
N CYS A 237 -7.37 -19.09 17.23
CA CYS A 237 -6.75 -19.97 16.24
C CYS A 237 -7.09 -19.52 14.81
N LYS A 238 -6.07 -19.15 14.02
CA LYS A 238 -6.22 -18.80 12.59
C LYS A 238 -6.04 -19.97 11.62
N GLY A 239 -6.02 -21.21 12.12
CA GLY A 239 -6.02 -22.40 11.26
C GLY A 239 -4.73 -22.66 10.47
N CYS A 240 -3.59 -22.07 10.82
CA CYS A 240 -2.36 -22.18 10.02
C CYS A 240 -1.70 -23.57 10.02
N GLY A 241 -2.07 -24.46 10.94
CA GLY A 241 -1.57 -25.84 11.00
C GLY A 241 -0.16 -26.03 11.57
N SER A 242 0.59 -24.97 11.89
CA SER A 242 1.99 -25.09 12.34
C SER A 242 2.17 -25.95 13.60
N CYS A 243 1.23 -25.88 14.54
CA CYS A 243 1.23 -26.72 15.74
C CYS A 243 0.93 -28.19 15.46
N ALA A 244 -0.02 -28.48 14.55
CA ALA A 244 -0.37 -29.83 14.14
C ALA A 244 0.81 -30.53 13.46
N SER A 245 1.49 -29.85 12.54
CA SER A 245 2.65 -30.39 11.84
C SER A 245 3.85 -30.68 12.76
N ALA A 246 3.97 -29.96 13.87
CA ALA A 246 5.07 -30.10 14.81
C ALA A 246 4.76 -31.01 16.01
N CYS A 247 3.51 -31.48 16.16
CA CYS A 247 3.11 -32.30 17.30
C CYS A 247 3.76 -33.69 17.23
N PRO A 248 4.64 -34.06 18.19
CA PRO A 248 5.37 -35.32 18.11
C PRO A 248 4.50 -36.53 18.41
N THR A 249 3.42 -36.37 19.19
CA THR A 249 2.50 -37.45 19.53
C THR A 249 1.34 -37.58 18.54
N GLY A 250 1.22 -36.66 17.59
CA GLY A 250 0.06 -36.59 16.68
C GLY A 250 -1.25 -36.17 17.35
N ALA A 251 -1.20 -35.68 18.59
CA ALA A 251 -2.38 -35.27 19.36
C ALA A 251 -3.10 -34.04 18.78
N ILE A 252 -2.44 -33.24 17.94
CA ILE A 252 -3.03 -32.04 17.35
C ILE A 252 -3.43 -32.31 15.90
N THR A 253 -4.71 -32.17 15.60
CA THR A 253 -5.24 -32.22 14.23
C THR A 253 -5.84 -30.87 13.84
N MET A 254 -6.00 -30.62 12.54
CA MET A 254 -6.67 -29.41 12.05
C MET A 254 -8.07 -29.77 11.54
N ARG A 255 -9.10 -29.09 12.03
CA ARG A 255 -10.45 -29.24 11.49
C ARG A 255 -10.42 -28.86 10.00
N HIS A 256 -11.05 -29.67 9.15
CA HIS A 256 -11.07 -29.52 7.68
C HIS A 256 -9.73 -29.78 6.93
N TYR A 257 -8.63 -30.00 7.65
CA TYR A 257 -7.31 -30.33 7.11
C TYR A 257 -6.66 -31.48 7.90
N ASP A 258 -7.45 -32.50 8.22
CA ASP A 258 -6.96 -33.68 8.94
C ASP A 258 -5.95 -34.46 8.09
N VAL A 259 -5.00 -35.12 8.74
CA VAL A 259 -3.99 -35.95 8.06
C VAL A 259 -4.64 -36.99 7.15
N LYS A 260 -5.75 -37.62 7.57
CA LYS A 260 -6.49 -38.58 6.73
C LYS A 260 -7.08 -37.92 5.48
N GLN A 261 -7.57 -36.69 5.60
CA GLN A 261 -8.13 -35.93 4.47
C GLN A 261 -7.03 -35.57 3.48
N ILE A 262 -5.89 -35.09 3.97
CA ILE A 262 -4.73 -34.74 3.13
C ILE A 262 -4.18 -35.99 2.43
N LEU A 263 -4.02 -37.10 3.16
CA LEU A 263 -3.56 -38.36 2.57
C LEU A 263 -4.54 -38.91 1.54
N ALA A 264 -5.84 -38.80 1.77
CA ALA A 264 -6.85 -39.16 0.77
C ALA A 264 -6.77 -38.26 -0.48
N GLN A 265 -6.52 -36.96 -0.31
CA GLN A 265 -6.32 -36.03 -1.42
C GLN A 265 -5.05 -36.36 -2.23
N ILE A 266 -3.96 -36.74 -1.56
CA ILE A 266 -2.73 -37.22 -2.22
C ILE A 266 -3.02 -38.54 -2.94
N GLY A 267 -3.65 -39.50 -2.28
CA GLY A 267 -4.04 -40.79 -2.85
C GLY A 267 -4.86 -40.65 -4.12
N GLY A 268 -5.84 -39.73 -4.13
CA GLY A 268 -6.64 -39.44 -5.32
C GLY A 268 -5.86 -38.90 -6.52
N LEU A 269 -4.63 -38.39 -6.32
CA LEU A 269 -3.73 -37.97 -7.39
C LEU A 269 -2.81 -39.11 -7.89
N VAL A 270 -2.45 -40.07 -7.02
CA VAL A 270 -1.49 -41.14 -7.34
C VAL A 270 -2.12 -42.48 -7.67
N GLY A 271 -3.41 -42.68 -7.38
CA GLY A 271 -4.15 -43.93 -7.60
C GLY A 271 -4.17 -44.81 -6.37
#